data_AF-A0A8H4AU40-F1
#
_entry.id   AF-A0A8H4AU40-F1
#
_cell.length_a   1.000
_cell.length_b   1.000
_cell.length_c   1.000
_cell.angle_alpha   90.00
_cell.angle_beta   90.00
_cell.angle_gamma   90.00
#
_symmetry.space_group_name_H-M   'P 1'
#
loop_
_entity.id
_entity.type
_entity.pdbx_description
1 polymer ?
#
loop_
_entity_poly.entity_id
_entity_poly.type
_entity_poly.pdbx_seq_one_letter_code
_entity_poly.pdbx_strand_id
1 'polypeptide(L)'
;MFVNTLVEGKIPVKALIDTSSKFNTISKRLFDKLKSNHGISPSCSLVNNLYGDVIGEINCLDLQFCNKGKWQSLDRIDAIEFKIRKNPRFNLVLGQGWLWIHEVKMSFKLSHKENFDPLAKIIIDGMCIPLIDEDFNKVSPSKNQIIIFNNRE
;
A
#
# COMPACT_ATOMS: atom_id res chain seq x y z
N MET A 1 6.15 5.90 -1.00
CA MET A 1 4.88 6.48 -0.50
C MET A 1 3.91 5.35 -0.21
N PHE A 2 3.03 5.52 0.77
CA PHE A 2 2.16 4.46 1.24
C PHE A 2 0.69 4.82 1.07
N VAL A 3 -0.16 3.81 1.11
CA VAL A 3 -1.62 3.95 1.26
C VAL A 3 -2.10 3.12 2.44
N ASN A 4 -3.04 3.67 3.20
CA ASN A 4 -3.75 2.91 4.22
C ASN A 4 -4.61 1.86 3.52
N THR A 5 -4.36 0.59 3.85
CA THR A 5 -5.01 -0.58 3.24
C THR A 5 -5.53 -1.49 4.35
N LEU A 6 -6.73 -2.00 4.20
CA LEU A 6 -7.29 -3.05 5.05
C LEU A 6 -7.27 -4.36 4.27
N VAL A 7 -6.55 -5.36 4.79
CA VAL A 7 -6.33 -6.64 4.12
C VAL A 7 -7.34 -7.67 4.66
N GLU A 8 -8.05 -8.34 3.76
CA GLU A 8 -9.07 -9.37 4.04
C GLU A 8 -10.15 -8.88 5.02
N GLY A 9 -10.48 -7.59 4.98
CA GLY A 9 -11.39 -6.92 5.91
C GLY A 9 -10.95 -6.91 7.38
N LYS A 10 -9.71 -7.32 7.69
CA LYS A 10 -9.29 -7.64 9.07
C LYS A 10 -8.10 -6.82 9.54
N ILE A 11 -7.04 -6.70 8.73
CA ILE A 11 -5.75 -6.20 9.20
C ILE A 11 -5.40 -4.88 8.50
N PRO A 12 -5.40 -3.75 9.23
CA PRO A 12 -4.95 -2.48 8.66
C PRO A 12 -3.43 -2.47 8.53
N VAL A 13 -2.94 -2.10 7.35
CA VAL A 13 -1.52 -1.99 7.02
C VAL A 13 -1.27 -0.76 6.15
N LYS A 14 -0.05 -0.23 6.22
CA LYS A 14 0.45 0.73 5.23
C LYS A 14 1.05 -0.07 4.07
N ALA A 15 0.38 -0.07 2.93
CA ALA A 15 0.89 -0.71 1.72
C ALA A 15 1.84 0.26 1.00
N LEU A 16 3.03 -0.20 0.65
CA LEU A 16 3.95 0.58 -0.18
C LEU A 16 3.44 0.55 -1.63
N ILE A 17 3.32 1.74 -2.24
CA ILE A 17 3.15 1.88 -3.68
C ILE A 17 4.55 1.94 -4.31
N ASP A 18 4.90 0.93 -5.12
CA ASP A 18 6.23 0.80 -5.71
C ASP A 18 6.15 0.51 -7.22
N THR A 19 6.35 1.56 -8.03
CA THR A 19 6.37 1.45 -9.50
C THR A 19 7.63 0.79 -10.04
N SER A 20 8.66 0.58 -9.22
CA SER A 20 9.91 -0.07 -9.63
C SER A 20 9.88 -1.58 -9.39
N SER A 21 9.04 -2.04 -8.45
CA SER A 21 8.87 -3.47 -8.16
C SER A 21 7.98 -4.13 -9.21
N LYS A 22 8.50 -5.13 -9.92
CA LYS A 22 7.71 -5.94 -10.85
C LYS A 22 6.61 -6.75 -10.15
N PHE A 23 6.87 -7.16 -8.91
CA PHE A 23 6.02 -8.09 -8.17
C PHE A 23 5.34 -7.41 -6.98
N ASN A 24 4.15 -7.91 -6.67
CA ASN A 24 3.47 -7.62 -5.41
C ASN A 24 4.04 -8.54 -4.33
N THR A 25 4.20 -8.03 -3.11
CA THR A 25 4.76 -8.83 -2.02
C THR A 25 3.98 -8.67 -0.74
N ILE A 26 3.93 -9.75 0.03
CA ILE A 26 3.38 -9.80 1.39
C ILE A 26 4.43 -10.40 2.31
N SER A 27 4.62 -9.84 3.50
CA SER A 27 5.51 -10.45 4.49
C SER A 27 4.89 -11.71 5.06
N LYS A 28 5.72 -12.72 5.34
CA LYS A 28 5.29 -13.92 6.05
C LYS A 28 4.57 -13.58 7.34
N ARG A 29 5.06 -12.57 8.08
CA ARG A 29 4.42 -12.09 9.31
C ARG A 29 2.99 -11.58 9.09
N LEU A 30 2.73 -10.83 8.02
CA LEU A 30 1.39 -10.37 7.70
C LEU A 30 0.52 -11.54 7.25
N PHE A 31 1.05 -12.38 6.37
CA PHE A 31 0.38 -13.59 5.89
C PHE A 31 -0.06 -14.52 7.05
N ASP A 32 0.84 -14.86 7.96
CA ASP A 32 0.57 -15.71 9.12
C ASP A 32 -0.56 -15.13 10.00
N LYS A 33 -0.65 -13.79 10.10
CA LYS A 33 -1.70 -13.12 10.88
C LYS A 33 -3.08 -13.18 10.23
N LEU A 34 -3.16 -13.27 8.90
CA LEU A 34 -4.45 -13.33 8.20
C LEU A 34 -5.24 -14.59 8.60
N LYS A 35 -4.54 -15.67 9.00
CA LYS A 35 -5.11 -17.01 9.24
C LYS A 35 -6.06 -17.39 8.09
N SER A 36 -5.66 -17.08 6.86
CA SER A 36 -6.50 -17.28 5.69
C SER A 36 -6.51 -18.75 5.29
N ASN A 37 -7.57 -19.15 4.58
CA ASN A 37 -7.67 -20.48 3.97
C ASN A 37 -6.96 -20.54 2.60
N HIS A 38 -6.21 -19.49 2.25
CA HIS A 38 -5.53 -19.41 0.97
C HIS A 38 -4.39 -20.44 0.93
N GLY A 39 -4.33 -21.22 -0.15
CA GLY A 39 -3.21 -22.13 -0.38
C GLY A 39 -1.93 -21.36 -0.67
N ILE A 40 -0.78 -21.89 -0.23
CA ILE A 40 0.53 -21.40 -0.64
C ILE A 40 0.94 -22.18 -1.88
N SER A 41 1.10 -21.49 -3.01
CA SER A 41 1.66 -22.08 -4.22
C SER A 41 3.19 -21.97 -4.24
N PRO A 42 3.91 -22.93 -4.83
CA PRO A 42 5.35 -22.82 -5.07
C PRO A 42 5.66 -21.57 -5.90
N SER A 43 6.73 -20.86 -5.54
CA SER A 43 7.17 -19.68 -6.27
C SER A 43 7.94 -20.03 -7.54
N CYS A 44 7.72 -19.26 -8.62
CA CYS A 44 8.47 -19.41 -9.86
C CYS A 44 9.97 -19.08 -9.68
N SER A 45 10.85 -19.83 -10.35
CA SER A 45 12.31 -19.74 -10.21
C SER A 45 12.89 -18.33 -10.44
N LEU A 46 12.29 -17.56 -11.34
CA LEU A 46 12.72 -16.18 -11.64
C LEU A 46 12.55 -15.22 -10.45
N VAL A 47 11.50 -15.41 -9.64
CA VAL A 47 11.20 -14.55 -8.49
C VAL A 47 12.15 -14.86 -7.33
N ASN A 48 12.51 -16.13 -7.15
CA ASN A 48 13.45 -16.56 -6.13
C ASN A 48 14.83 -15.92 -6.33
N ASN A 49 15.26 -15.76 -7.58
CA ASN A 49 16.54 -15.11 -7.92
C ASN A 49 16.59 -13.61 -7.60
N LEU A 50 15.44 -12.92 -7.58
CA LEU A 50 15.37 -11.48 -7.32
C LEU A 50 15.38 -11.13 -5.84
N TYR A 51 14.67 -11.89 -5.03
CA TYR A 51 14.46 -11.57 -3.62
C TYR A 51 15.23 -12.49 -2.66
N GLY A 52 15.60 -13.70 -3.09
CA GLY A 52 16.36 -14.68 -2.30
C GLY A 52 15.61 -15.29 -1.09
N ASP A 53 14.49 -14.70 -0.68
CA ASP A 53 13.74 -15.06 0.54
C ASP A 53 12.23 -15.30 0.30
N VAL A 54 11.85 -15.57 -0.95
CA VAL A 54 10.48 -15.90 -1.32
C VAL A 54 10.19 -17.34 -0.94
N ILE A 55 9.10 -17.57 -0.21
CA ILE A 55 8.74 -18.89 0.36
C ILE A 55 7.47 -19.47 -0.25
N GLY A 56 6.83 -18.74 -1.16
CA GLY A 56 5.62 -19.16 -1.83
C GLY A 56 4.82 -17.96 -2.32
N GLU A 57 3.61 -18.22 -2.77
CA GLU A 57 2.73 -17.24 -3.40
C GLU A 57 1.29 -17.41 -2.90
N ILE A 58 0.56 -16.30 -2.86
CA ILE A 58 -0.85 -16.24 -2.49
C ILE A 58 -1.59 -15.41 -3.52
N ASN A 59 -2.78 -15.84 -3.91
CA ASN A 59 -3.62 -15.15 -4.89
C ASN A 59 -4.85 -14.54 -4.22
N CYS A 60 -5.42 -13.52 -4.86
CA CYS A 60 -6.75 -12.99 -4.53
C CYS A 60 -6.86 -12.45 -3.09
N LEU A 61 -5.90 -11.62 -2.67
CA LEU A 61 -6.05 -10.85 -1.43
C LEU A 61 -7.15 -9.79 -1.61
N ASP A 62 -8.18 -9.81 -0.78
CA ASP A 62 -9.14 -8.69 -0.70
C ASP A 62 -8.43 -7.48 -0.07
N LEU A 63 -8.27 -6.41 -0.86
CA LEU A 63 -7.66 -5.16 -0.42
C LEU A 63 -8.71 -4.05 -0.45
N GLN A 64 -8.86 -3.39 0.69
CA GLN A 64 -9.76 -2.25 0.83
C GLN A 64 -8.96 -0.99 1.11
N PHE A 65 -9.39 0.14 0.56
CA PHE A 65 -8.70 1.42 0.67
C PHE A 65 -9.57 2.43 1.40
N CYS A 66 -8.92 3.32 2.17
CA CYS A 66 -9.63 4.36 2.89
C CYS A 66 -9.91 5.55 1.95
N ASN A 67 -11.15 5.64 1.47
CA ASN A 67 -11.65 6.73 0.64
C ASN A 67 -12.64 7.57 1.45
N LYS A 68 -12.34 8.87 1.63
CA LYS A 68 -13.18 9.80 2.41
C LYS A 68 -13.56 9.26 3.81
N GLY A 69 -12.62 8.60 4.48
CA GLY A 69 -12.80 8.05 5.83
C GLY A 69 -13.53 6.70 5.91
N LYS A 70 -13.86 6.07 4.78
CA LYS A 70 -14.51 4.76 4.73
C LYS A 70 -13.63 3.75 4.00
N TRP A 71 -13.58 2.52 4.51
CA TRP A 71 -12.96 1.40 3.80
C TRP A 71 -13.87 0.97 2.65
N GLN A 72 -13.29 0.87 1.45
CA GLN A 72 -13.97 0.46 0.24
C GLN A 72 -13.12 -0.61 -0.45
N SER A 73 -13.74 -1.75 -0.73
CA SER A 73 -13.19 -2.78 -1.62
C SER A 73 -13.16 -2.26 -3.05
N LEU A 74 -12.30 -2.86 -3.86
CA LEU A 74 -12.36 -2.69 -5.31
C LEU A 74 -13.55 -3.48 -5.87
N ASP A 75 -14.09 -3.00 -6.99
CA ASP A 75 -15.26 -3.62 -7.62
C ASP A 75 -14.93 -5.00 -8.24
N ARG A 76 -13.64 -5.34 -8.32
CA ARG A 76 -13.13 -6.59 -8.90
C ARG A 76 -12.05 -7.21 -8.01
N ILE A 77 -12.19 -8.51 -7.76
CA ILE A 77 -11.10 -9.34 -7.24
C ILE A 77 -10.47 -10.00 -8.45
N ASP A 78 -9.51 -9.31 -9.05
CA ASP A 78 -8.70 -9.89 -10.11
C ASP A 78 -7.77 -10.95 -9.53
N ALA A 79 -7.41 -11.95 -10.36
CA ALA A 79 -6.47 -13.00 -10.00
C ALA A 79 -5.04 -12.42 -9.92
N ILE A 80 -4.77 -11.68 -8.84
CA ILE A 80 -3.49 -11.02 -8.60
C ILE A 80 -2.68 -11.84 -7.60
N GLU A 81 -1.46 -12.16 -7.99
CA GLU A 81 -0.52 -12.91 -7.17
C GLU A 81 0.31 -11.98 -6.29
N PHE A 82 0.57 -12.42 -5.07
CA PHE A 82 1.49 -11.82 -4.11
C PHE A 82 2.55 -12.83 -3.71
N LYS A 83 3.81 -12.41 -3.80
CA LYS A 83 4.95 -13.24 -3.38
C LYS A 83 5.12 -13.12 -1.88
N ILE A 84 5.09 -14.25 -1.18
CA ILE A 84 5.27 -14.31 0.27
C ILE A 84 6.77 -14.26 0.56
N ARG A 85 7.22 -13.19 1.22
CA ARG A 85 8.63 -12.99 1.56
C ARG A 85 8.88 -13.23 3.05
N LYS A 86 9.98 -13.91 3.38
CA LYS A 86 10.32 -14.24 4.76
C LYS A 86 10.61 -12.99 5.59
N ASN A 87 11.47 -12.09 5.10
CA ASN A 87 11.95 -10.92 5.84
C ASN A 87 11.98 -9.63 4.99
N PRO A 88 10.88 -9.24 4.34
CA PRO A 88 10.85 -7.98 3.60
C PRO A 88 10.85 -6.79 4.56
N ARG A 89 11.36 -5.64 4.10
CA ARG A 89 11.28 -4.37 4.84
C ARG A 89 9.84 -3.92 5.08
N PHE A 90 8.96 -4.16 4.12
CA PHE A 90 7.56 -3.72 4.16
C PHE A 90 6.62 -4.92 4.20
N ASN A 91 5.51 -4.78 4.92
CA ASN A 91 4.55 -5.87 5.09
C ASN A 91 3.71 -6.15 3.85
N LEU A 92 3.43 -5.10 3.06
CA LEU A 92 2.65 -5.19 1.83
C LEU A 92 3.23 -4.21 0.82
N VAL A 93 3.53 -4.69 -0.39
CA VAL A 93 3.99 -3.89 -1.52
C VAL A 93 3.06 -4.14 -2.70
N LEU A 94 2.47 -3.05 -3.22
CA LEU A 94 1.71 -3.03 -4.45
C LEU A 94 2.67 -2.62 -5.57
N GLY A 95 3.12 -3.62 -6.32
CA GLY A 95 4.06 -3.48 -7.43
C GLY A 95 3.35 -3.24 -8.76
N GLN A 96 4.12 -3.20 -9.84
CA GLN A 96 3.62 -2.98 -11.20
C GLN A 96 2.45 -3.90 -11.58
N GLY A 97 2.50 -5.18 -11.20
CA GLY A 97 1.42 -6.13 -11.49
C GLY A 97 0.06 -5.68 -10.94
N TRP A 98 0.00 -5.29 -9.67
CA TRP A 98 -1.24 -4.79 -9.07
C TRP A 98 -1.62 -3.40 -9.60
N LEU A 99 -0.63 -2.51 -9.76
CA LEU A 99 -0.87 -1.14 -10.23
C LEU A 99 -1.42 -1.08 -11.66
N TRP A 100 -0.96 -1.94 -12.56
CA TRP A 100 -1.46 -1.99 -13.93
C TRP A 100 -2.85 -2.59 -14.04
N ILE A 101 -3.13 -3.68 -13.34
CA ILE A 101 -4.45 -4.34 -13.40
C ILE A 101 -5.56 -3.40 -12.94
N HIS A 102 -5.30 -2.58 -11.93
CA HIS A 102 -6.25 -1.58 -11.42
C HIS A 102 -6.08 -0.18 -12.03
N GLU A 103 -5.35 -0.07 -13.15
CA GLU A 103 -5.14 1.17 -13.90
C GLU A 103 -4.80 2.39 -13.03
N VAL A 104 -3.95 2.18 -12.02
CA VAL A 104 -3.70 3.17 -10.97
C VAL A 104 -3.06 4.42 -11.55
N LYS A 105 -3.71 5.58 -11.34
CA LYS A 105 -3.17 6.89 -11.75
C LYS A 105 -2.58 7.60 -10.55
N MET A 106 -1.35 8.08 -10.68
CA MET A 106 -0.73 8.91 -9.64
C MET A 106 -0.92 10.39 -9.97
N SER A 107 -1.39 11.15 -8.99
CA SER A 107 -1.58 12.58 -9.10
C SER A 107 -0.74 13.27 -8.04
N PHE A 108 0.16 14.14 -8.51
CA PHE A 108 1.01 14.99 -7.67
C PHE A 108 0.59 16.44 -7.91
N LYS A 109 0.19 17.13 -6.85
CA LYS A 109 0.01 18.59 -6.89
C LYS A 109 1.26 19.22 -6.28
N LEU A 110 1.99 19.98 -7.08
CA LEU A 110 3.00 20.91 -6.58
C LEU A 110 2.24 22.06 -5.90
N SER A 111 2.35 22.19 -4.58
CA SER A 111 1.66 23.26 -3.86
C SER A 111 2.28 24.62 -4.17
N HIS A 112 1.49 25.54 -4.70
CA HIS A 112 1.84 26.97 -4.73
C HIS A 112 0.97 27.83 -3.81
N LYS A 113 0.04 27.28 -3.03
CA LYS A 113 -0.70 28.01 -2.00
C LYS A 113 -1.43 27.09 -1.03
N GLU A 114 -1.56 27.58 0.19
CA GLU A 114 -2.15 27.02 1.42
C GLU A 114 -3.51 26.34 1.23
N ASN A 115 -3.55 25.08 0.80
CA ASN A 115 -4.76 24.26 0.85
C ASN A 115 -4.43 22.87 1.41
N PHE A 116 -5.28 22.39 2.32
CA PHE A 116 -5.21 21.09 3.02
C PHE A 116 -5.43 19.85 2.12
N ASP A 117 -5.34 20.01 0.81
CA ASP A 117 -5.43 18.90 -0.14
C ASP A 117 -4.16 18.04 -0.06
N PRO A 118 -4.26 16.70 -0.07
CA PRO A 118 -3.09 15.83 -0.12
C PRO A 118 -2.22 16.18 -1.33
N LEU A 119 -0.93 16.43 -1.09
CA LEU A 119 0.05 16.78 -2.12
C LEU A 119 0.23 15.65 -3.15
N ALA A 120 0.01 14.41 -2.74
CA ALA A 120 0.06 13.24 -3.60
C ALA A 120 -1.10 12.29 -3.28
N LYS A 121 -1.68 11.72 -4.33
CA LYS A 121 -2.76 10.72 -4.22
C LYS A 121 -2.70 9.73 -5.37
N ILE A 122 -3.28 8.56 -5.16
CA ILE A 122 -3.60 7.63 -6.24
C ILE A 122 -5.10 7.69 -6.56
N ILE A 123 -5.42 7.43 -7.82
CA ILE A 123 -6.78 7.28 -8.31
C ILE A 123 -6.92 5.85 -8.84
N ILE A 124 -7.85 5.10 -8.25
CA ILE A 124 -8.12 3.67 -8.54
C ILE A 124 -9.64 3.49 -8.49
N ASP A 125 -10.27 2.88 -9.50
CA ASP A 125 -11.73 2.66 -9.56
C ASP A 125 -12.59 3.89 -9.16
N GLY A 126 -12.17 5.09 -9.60
CA GLY A 126 -12.83 6.36 -9.25
C GLY A 126 -12.61 6.84 -7.80
N MET A 127 -11.98 6.05 -6.93
CA MET A 127 -11.56 6.46 -5.59
C MET A 127 -10.33 7.36 -5.64
N CYS A 128 -10.26 8.34 -4.73
CA CYS A 128 -9.09 9.20 -4.55
C CYS A 128 -8.45 8.89 -3.20
N ILE A 129 -7.34 8.14 -3.21
CA ILE A 129 -6.68 7.68 -1.99
C ILE A 129 -5.43 8.53 -1.73
N PRO A 130 -5.35 9.25 -0.59
CA PRO A 130 -4.19 10.05 -0.27
C PRO A 130 -2.96 9.16 -0.05
N LEU A 131 -1.83 9.59 -0.62
CA LEU A 131 -0.55 9.00 -0.29
C LEU A 131 -0.05 9.57 1.03
N ILE A 132 0.50 8.69 1.87
CA ILE A 132 1.05 9.03 3.18
C ILE A 132 2.53 8.63 3.25
N ASP A 133 3.29 9.32 4.09
CA ASP A 133 4.64 8.86 4.41
C ASP A 133 4.63 7.73 5.45
N GLU A 134 5.78 7.04 5.52
CA GLU A 134 5.98 5.93 6.46
C GLU A 134 5.67 6.36 7.91
N ASP A 135 6.02 7.60 8.27
CA ASP A 135 6.02 8.14 9.63
C ASP A 135 4.77 8.94 10.04
N PHE A 136 3.81 9.20 9.14
CA PHE A 136 2.71 10.15 9.41
C PHE A 136 1.71 9.75 10.52
N ASN A 137 1.88 8.58 11.16
CA ASN A 137 1.02 8.13 12.27
C ASN A 137 1.57 8.45 13.67
N LYS A 138 2.55 9.35 13.82
CA LYS A 138 2.96 9.83 15.16
C LYS A 138 2.22 11.07 15.67
N VAL A 139 1.32 11.67 14.89
CA VAL A 139 0.55 12.83 15.35
C VAL A 139 -0.93 12.47 15.42
N SER A 140 -1.40 12.24 16.64
CA SER A 140 -2.83 12.25 16.98
C SER A 140 -3.45 13.59 16.54
N PRO A 141 -4.73 13.62 16.13
CA PRO A 141 -5.42 14.89 15.88
C PRO A 141 -5.76 15.51 17.24
N SER A 142 -4.77 16.14 17.87
CA SER A 142 -4.96 16.94 19.07
C SER A 142 -4.22 18.26 18.90
N LYS A 143 -5.01 19.28 18.57
CA LYS A 143 -4.78 20.72 18.73
C LYS A 143 -3.63 21.33 17.92
N ASN A 144 -4.02 22.22 16.99
CA ASN A 144 -3.28 23.34 16.41
C ASN A 144 -1.86 23.52 16.95
N GLN A 145 -0.86 23.12 16.15
CA GLN A 145 0.45 23.75 16.20
C GLN A 145 0.69 24.44 14.87
N ILE A 146 0.40 25.75 14.88
CA ILE A 146 0.97 26.68 13.91
C ILE A 146 2.47 26.72 14.22
N ILE A 147 3.29 26.09 13.38
CA ILE A 147 4.74 26.26 13.45
C ILE A 147 5.08 27.50 12.64
N ILE A 148 5.30 28.62 13.34
CA ILE A 148 5.84 29.85 12.77
C ILE A 148 7.36 29.68 12.68
N PHE A 149 7.91 29.64 11.47
CA PHE A 149 9.35 29.79 11.28
C PHE A 149 9.69 31.28 11.35
N ASN A 150 10.24 31.70 12.49
CA ASN A 150 10.89 32.99 12.60
C ASN A 150 12.28 32.89 11.94
N ASN A 151 12.43 33.51 10.77
CA ASN A 151 13.75 33.83 10.26
C ASN A 151 14.30 34.99 11.11
N ARG A 152 15.37 34.73 11.84
CA ARG A 152 16.26 35.79 12.32
C ARG A 152 17.53 35.74 11.49
N GLU A 153 17.68 36.84 10.76
CA GLU A 153 18.87 37.51 10.19
C GLU A 153 20.09 36.65 9.82
#